data_AF-T0JGF3-F1
#
_entry.id   AF-T0JGF3-F1
#
_cell.length_a   1.000
_cell.length_b   1.000
_cell.length_c   1.000
_cell.angle_alpha   90.00
_cell.angle_beta   90.00
_cell.angle_gamma   90.00
#
_symmetry.space_group_name_H-M   'P 1'
#
loop_
_entity.id
_entity.type
_entity.pdbx_description
1 polymer ?
#
loop_
_entity_poly.entity_id
_entity_poly.type
_entity_poly.pdbx_seq_one_letter_code
_entity_poly.pdbx_strand_id
1 'polypeptide(L)'
;MQLSTSSWMLIFFIALLVVSIWKIYAFLPNKPLVDDDTTKESQEELLKVILKVIKESQGELSREDLFTRVKADETFDEKKFWRFNQNRLNQLITHYHLENPHTKNIEDIYKDLKA
;
A
#
# COMPACT_ATOMS: atom_id res chain seq x y z
N MET A 1 50.87 -28.43 12.35
CA MET A 1 51.27 -27.01 12.44
C MET A 1 50.56 -26.40 13.64
N GLN A 2 51.29 -25.80 14.59
CA GLN A 2 50.67 -25.01 15.65
C GLN A 2 50.20 -23.68 15.05
N LEU A 3 48.91 -23.38 15.17
CA LEU A 3 48.38 -22.10 14.73
C LEU A 3 48.83 -21.01 15.70
N SER A 4 49.35 -19.90 15.16
CA SER A 4 49.72 -18.74 15.97
C SER A 4 48.48 -18.07 16.57
N THR A 5 48.65 -17.30 17.64
CA THR A 5 47.57 -16.51 18.25
C THR A 5 46.89 -15.59 17.22
N SER A 6 47.65 -15.02 16.28
CA SER A 6 47.12 -14.18 15.21
C SER A 6 46.23 -14.96 14.23
N SER A 7 46.60 -16.21 13.93
CA SER A 7 45.76 -17.11 13.13
C SER A 7 44.45 -17.44 13.85
N TRP A 8 44.48 -17.65 15.16
CA TRP A 8 43.28 -17.86 15.98
C TRP A 8 42.37 -16.62 16.01
N MET A 9 42.92 -15.42 16.21
CA MET A 9 42.15 -14.18 16.19
C MET A 9 41.46 -13.97 14.84
N LEU A 10 42.16 -14.25 13.73
CA LEU A 10 41.59 -14.16 12.39
C LEU A 10 40.44 -15.17 12.19
N ILE A 11 40.60 -16.40 12.65
CA ILE A 11 39.56 -17.44 12.57
C ILE A 11 38.32 -17.01 13.36
N PHE A 12 38.49 -16.54 14.60
CA PHE A 12 37.37 -16.06 15.42
C PHE A 12 36.68 -14.85 14.80
N PHE A 13 37.45 -13.91 14.25
CA PHE A 13 36.89 -12.75 13.55
C PHE A 13 36.00 -13.18 12.37
N ILE A 14 36.50 -14.07 11.51
CA ILE A 14 35.74 -14.57 10.35
C ILE A 14 34.49 -15.34 10.83
N ALA A 15 34.62 -16.19 11.84
CA ALA A 15 33.49 -16.95 12.38
C ALA A 15 32.39 -16.02 12.92
N LEU A 16 32.76 -15.02 13.72
CA LEU A 16 31.82 -14.04 14.26
C LEU A 16 31.20 -13.16 13.16
N LEU A 17 31.96 -12.82 12.11
CA LEU A 17 31.46 -12.07 10.97
C LEU A 17 30.42 -12.87 10.17
N VAL A 18 30.67 -14.16 9.92
CA VAL A 18 29.70 -15.02 9.22
C VAL A 18 28.43 -15.17 10.03
N VAL A 19 28.55 -15.39 11.36
CA VAL A 19 27.39 -15.49 12.25
C VAL A 19 26.60 -14.18 12.30
N SER A 20 27.26 -13.03 12.30
CA SER A 20 26.58 -11.73 12.32
C SER A 20 25.82 -11.45 11.03
N ILE A 21 26.41 -11.75 9.86
CA ILE A 21 25.75 -11.63 8.56
C ILE A 21 24.55 -12.58 8.47
N TRP A 22 24.72 -13.85 8.88
CA TRP A 22 23.62 -14.82 8.90
C TRP A 22 22.47 -14.35 9.79
N LYS A 23 22.78 -13.80 10.98
CA LYS A 23 21.78 -13.24 11.87
C LYS A 23 21.03 -12.08 11.20
N ILE A 24 21.73 -11.11 10.63
CA ILE A 24 21.10 -9.97 9.92
C ILE A 24 20.20 -10.48 8.79
N TYR A 25 20.67 -11.45 8.01
CA TYR A 25 19.88 -12.05 6.92
C TYR A 25 18.62 -12.76 7.43
N ALA A 26 18.72 -13.51 8.53
CA ALA A 26 17.59 -14.20 9.13
C ALA A 26 16.55 -13.24 9.76
N PHE A 27 16.99 -12.07 10.23
CA PHE A 27 16.12 -11.04 10.81
C PHE A 27 15.64 -10.00 9.78
N LEU A 28 16.15 -10.02 8.55
CA LEU A 28 15.63 -9.15 7.50
C LEU A 28 14.24 -9.66 7.07
N PRO A 29 13.18 -8.85 7.21
CA PRO A 29 11.86 -9.24 6.74
C PRO A 29 11.90 -9.37 5.20
N ASN A 30 11.82 -10.62 4.72
CA ASN A 30 11.83 -10.93 3.28
C ASN A 30 10.41 -11.01 2.68
N LYS A 31 9.39 -10.62 3.44
CA LYS A 31 7.99 -10.58 3.01
C LYS A 31 7.35 -9.29 3.50
N PRO A 32 6.49 -8.65 2.68
CA PRO A 32 5.66 -7.56 3.15
C PRO A 32 4.77 -8.05 4.30
N LEU A 33 4.33 -7.11 5.14
CA LEU A 33 3.40 -7.43 6.22
C LEU A 33 2.10 -7.98 5.61
N VAL A 34 1.49 -8.95 6.29
CA VAL A 34 0.28 -9.64 5.80
C VAL A 34 -0.91 -8.66 5.72
N ASP A 35 -0.90 -7.62 6.53
CA ASP A 35 -1.89 -6.54 6.62
C ASP A 35 -1.44 -5.25 5.90
N ASP A 36 -0.51 -5.36 4.95
CA ASP A 36 -0.01 -4.20 4.22
C ASP A 36 -1.01 -3.68 3.18
N ASP A 37 -1.80 -2.69 3.61
CA ASP A 37 -2.76 -1.93 2.80
C ASP A 37 -2.10 -0.98 1.78
N THR A 38 -0.76 -0.95 1.72
CA THR A 38 -0.01 -0.15 0.74
C THR A 38 0.35 -0.93 -0.53
N THR A 39 0.07 -2.24 -0.57
CA THR A 39 0.24 -3.07 -1.77
C THR A 39 -0.61 -2.58 -2.95
N LYS A 40 -0.16 -2.82 -4.19
CA LYS A 40 -0.91 -2.42 -5.40
C LYS A 40 -2.31 -3.03 -5.44
N GLU A 41 -2.40 -4.32 -5.12
CA GLU A 41 -3.68 -5.04 -5.07
C GLU A 41 -4.66 -4.38 -4.08
N SER A 42 -4.20 -4.04 -2.87
CA SER A 42 -5.05 -3.36 -1.88
C SER A 42 -5.48 -1.96 -2.34
N GLN A 43 -4.62 -1.24 -3.07
CA GLN A 43 -4.97 0.07 -3.64
C GLN A 43 -6.03 -0.04 -4.74
N GLU A 44 -5.91 -1.03 -5.62
CA GLU A 44 -6.89 -1.30 -6.67
C GLU A 44 -8.24 -1.73 -6.09
N GLU A 45 -8.24 -2.55 -5.04
CA GLU A 45 -9.46 -2.92 -4.34
C GLU A 45 -10.14 -1.72 -3.68
N LEU A 46 -9.38 -0.88 -2.97
CA LEU A 46 -9.92 0.35 -2.37
C LEU A 46 -10.46 1.30 -3.44
N LEU A 47 -9.77 1.42 -4.58
CA LEU A 47 -10.21 2.21 -5.72
C LEU A 47 -11.54 1.68 -6.27
N LYS A 48 -11.74 0.37 -6.37
CA LYS A 48 -13.02 -0.22 -6.79
C LYS A 48 -14.17 0.18 -5.87
N VAL A 49 -13.96 0.17 -4.55
CA VAL A 49 -14.95 0.64 -3.57
C VAL A 49 -15.28 2.11 -3.81
N ILE A 50 -14.26 2.96 -4.00
CA ILE A 50 -14.44 4.39 -4.29
C ILE A 50 -15.25 4.60 -5.58
N LEU A 51 -14.91 3.91 -6.66
CA LEU A 51 -15.60 4.02 -7.95
C LEU A 51 -17.04 3.52 -7.88
N LYS A 52 -17.29 2.45 -7.12
CA LYS A 52 -18.64 1.95 -6.83
C LYS A 52 -19.48 3.03 -6.15
N VAL A 53 -18.97 3.67 -5.10
CA VAL A 53 -19.68 4.73 -4.37
C VAL A 53 -19.93 5.96 -5.27
N ILE A 54 -18.98 6.33 -6.13
CA ILE A 54 -19.17 7.39 -7.13
C ILE A 54 -20.31 7.04 -8.08
N LYS A 55 -20.36 5.79 -8.57
CA LYS A 55 -21.40 5.29 -9.47
C LYS A 55 -22.79 5.30 -8.82
N GLU A 56 -22.90 4.84 -7.58
CA GLU A 56 -24.16 4.84 -6.82
C GLU A 56 -24.64 6.25 -6.50
N SER A 57 -23.72 7.20 -6.35
CA SER A 57 -24.04 8.58 -6.02
C SER A 57 -24.18 9.50 -7.24
N GLN A 58 -24.20 8.92 -8.44
CA GLN A 58 -24.44 9.62 -9.72
C GLN A 58 -23.49 10.81 -10.00
N GLY A 59 -22.29 10.81 -9.41
CA GLY A 59 -21.28 11.86 -9.61
C GLY A 59 -21.53 13.19 -8.88
N GLU A 60 -22.65 13.37 -8.17
CA GLU A 60 -22.97 14.58 -7.41
C GLU A 60 -22.42 14.49 -5.97
N LEU A 61 -21.10 14.45 -5.82
CA LEU A 61 -20.46 14.41 -4.50
C LEU A 61 -19.25 15.33 -4.39
N SER A 62 -19.16 16.02 -3.26
CA SER A 62 -17.90 16.61 -2.83
C SER A 62 -16.91 15.51 -2.40
N ARG A 63 -15.63 15.85 -2.34
CA ARG A 63 -14.59 14.91 -1.88
C ARG A 63 -14.78 14.49 -0.41
N GLU A 64 -15.36 15.37 0.40
CA GLU A 64 -15.67 15.14 1.82
C GLU A 64 -16.84 14.17 1.98
N ASP A 65 -17.89 14.36 1.16
CA ASP A 65 -19.04 13.47 1.15
C ASP A 65 -18.67 12.09 0.61
N LEU A 66 -17.84 12.05 -0.44
CA LEU A 66 -17.32 10.79 -0.98
C LEU A 66 -16.53 10.02 0.07
N PHE A 67 -15.65 10.68 0.83
CA PHE A 67 -14.90 10.04 1.90
C PHE A 67 -15.83 9.41 2.95
N THR A 68 -16.86 10.17 3.36
CA THR A 68 -17.84 9.71 4.35
C THR A 68 -18.64 8.52 3.84
N ARG A 69 -19.08 8.57 2.58
CA ARG A 69 -19.84 7.48 1.95
C ARG A 69 -18.99 6.23 1.73
N VAL A 70 -17.72 6.37 1.36
CA VAL A 70 -16.81 5.23 1.21
C VAL A 70 -16.63 4.51 2.54
N LYS A 71 -16.48 5.24 3.66
CA LYS A 71 -16.40 4.62 4.99
C LYS A 71 -17.70 3.95 5.45
N ALA A 72 -18.84 4.41 4.93
CA ALA A 72 -20.15 3.86 5.26
C ALA A 72 -20.59 2.72 4.32
N ASP A 73 -19.88 2.49 3.22
CA ASP A 73 -20.21 1.46 2.25
C ASP A 73 -19.94 0.06 2.81
N GLU A 74 -20.86 -0.88 2.56
CA GLU A 74 -20.78 -2.26 3.07
C GLU A 74 -19.57 -3.04 2.55
N THR A 75 -19.00 -2.63 1.40
CA THR A 75 -17.83 -3.26 0.80
C THR A 75 -16.51 -2.68 1.30
N PHE A 76 -16.56 -1.63 2.14
CA PHE A 76 -15.38 -1.08 2.77
C PHE A 76 -14.96 -1.90 3.99
N ASP A 77 -13.81 -2.57 3.89
CA ASP A 77 -13.22 -3.31 5.00
C ASP A 77 -12.31 -2.39 5.83
N GLU A 78 -12.82 -1.91 6.96
CA GLU A 78 -12.08 -1.03 7.88
C GLU A 78 -10.80 -1.67 8.44
N LYS A 79 -10.78 -2.99 8.61
CA LYS A 79 -9.58 -3.69 9.12
C LYS A 79 -8.51 -3.76 8.05
N LYS A 80 -8.91 -4.02 6.79
CA LYS A 80 -8.00 -4.07 5.65
C LYS A 80 -7.50 -2.68 5.27
N PHE A 81 -8.35 -1.65 5.29
CA PHE A 81 -8.03 -0.29 4.87
C PHE A 81 -7.87 0.67 6.05
N TRP A 82 -7.20 0.23 7.12
CA TRP A 82 -7.11 0.99 8.37
C TRP A 82 -6.38 2.34 8.21
N ARG A 83 -5.50 2.51 7.21
CA ARG A 83 -4.84 3.80 6.92
C ARG A 83 -5.66 4.72 6.02
N PHE A 84 -6.88 4.34 5.64
CA PHE A 84 -7.71 5.14 4.74
C PHE A 84 -8.12 6.48 5.39
N ASN A 85 -7.75 7.56 4.71
CA ASN A 85 -8.03 8.93 5.11
C ASN A 85 -8.28 9.80 3.86
N GLN A 86 -8.64 11.07 4.08
CA GLN A 86 -8.98 11.98 2.99
C GLN A 86 -7.81 12.28 2.05
N ASN A 87 -6.57 12.30 2.55
CA ASN A 87 -5.38 12.45 1.71
C ASN A 87 -5.19 11.23 0.80
N ARG A 88 -5.40 10.02 1.34
CA ARG A 88 -5.33 8.78 0.57
C ARG A 88 -6.38 8.73 -0.52
N LEU A 89 -7.62 9.14 -0.22
CA LEU A 89 -8.68 9.30 -1.22
C LEU A 89 -8.26 10.26 -2.33
N ASN A 90 -7.76 11.45 -1.97
CA ASN A 90 -7.28 12.44 -2.94
C ASN A 90 -6.16 11.90 -3.83
N GLN A 91 -5.21 11.15 -3.25
CA GLN A 91 -4.12 10.52 -4.00
C GLN A 91 -4.66 9.50 -5.02
N LEU A 92 -5.58 8.62 -4.60
CA LEU A 92 -6.16 7.59 -5.48
C LEU A 92 -6.98 8.21 -6.62
N ILE A 93 -7.78 9.24 -6.34
CA ILE A 93 -8.53 9.97 -7.37
C ILE A 93 -7.58 10.70 -8.33
N THR A 94 -6.54 11.35 -7.80
CA THR A 94 -5.54 12.02 -8.65
C THR A 94 -4.83 11.01 -9.53
N HIS A 95 -4.49 9.84 -9.00
CA HIS A 95 -3.90 8.76 -9.78
C HIS A 95 -4.84 8.28 -10.90
N TYR A 96 -6.13 8.10 -10.60
CA TYR A 96 -7.14 7.76 -11.60
C TYR A 96 -7.19 8.78 -12.75
N HIS A 97 -7.16 10.08 -12.44
CA HIS A 97 -7.13 11.14 -13.45
C HIS A 97 -5.86 11.15 -14.31
N LEU A 98 -4.72 10.73 -13.76
CA LEU A 98 -3.48 10.61 -14.53
C LEU A 98 -3.55 9.45 -15.52
N GLU A 99 -4.19 8.34 -15.14
CA GLU A 99 -4.40 7.18 -16.02
C GLU A 99 -5.53 7.41 -17.03
N ASN A 100 -6.48 8.29 -16.70
CA ASN A 100 -7.66 8.62 -17.52
C ASN A 100 -7.72 10.13 -17.79
N PRO A 101 -6.94 10.65 -18.77
CA PRO A 101 -6.77 12.09 -19.00
C PRO A 101 -8.07 12.86 -19.37
N HIS A 102 -9.12 12.14 -19.78
CA HIS A 102 -10.45 12.69 -20.05
C HIS A 102 -11.25 12.99 -18.79
N THR A 103 -10.80 12.50 -17.63
CA THR A 103 -11.46 12.76 -16.33
C THR A 103 -10.72 13.86 -15.56
N LYS A 104 -11.44 14.91 -15.14
CA LYS A 104 -10.87 16.02 -14.35
C LYS A 104 -11.55 16.23 -13.01
N ASN A 105 -12.79 15.77 -12.89
CA ASN A 105 -13.59 15.83 -11.67
C ASN A 105 -14.30 14.50 -11.43
N ILE A 106 -14.95 14.38 -10.26
CA ILE A 106 -15.67 13.15 -9.86
C ILE A 106 -16.84 12.84 -10.82
N GLU A 107 -17.47 13.87 -11.39
CA GLU A 107 -18.56 13.71 -12.35
C GLU A 107 -18.08 13.08 -13.67
N ASP A 108 -16.88 13.45 -14.13
CA ASP A 108 -16.25 12.86 -15.31
C ASP A 108 -15.93 11.38 -15.08
N ILE A 109 -15.48 11.02 -13.87
CA ILE A 109 -15.28 9.62 -13.47
C ILE A 109 -16.62 8.87 -13.55
N TYR A 110 -17.71 9.45 -13.06
CA TYR A 110 -19.03 8.84 -13.18
C TYR A 110 -19.47 8.64 -14.64
N LYS A 111 -19.26 9.65 -15.50
CA LYS A 111 -19.57 9.56 -16.94
C LYS A 111 -18.76 8.46 -17.63
N ASP A 112 -17.48 8.34 -17.29
CA ASP A 112 -16.57 7.30 -17.76
C ASP A 112 -17.03 5.89 -17.34
N LEU A 113 -17.46 5.72 -16.09
CA LEU A 113 -17.99 4.45 -15.56
C LEU A 113 -19.35 4.03 -16.14
N LYS A 114 -20.05 4.95 -16.82
CA LYS A 114 -21.36 4.75 -17.45
C LYS A 114 -21.25 4.49 -18.95
N ALA A 115 -20.16 4.91 -19.59
CA ALA A 115 -19.86 4.69 -21.00
C ALA A 115 -19.59 3.21 -21.29
#